data_AF-A0A5N6Z8L9-F1
#
_entry.id   AF-A0A5N6Z8L9-F1
#
_cell.length_a   1.000
_cell.length_b   1.000
_cell.length_c   1.000
_cell.angle_alpha   90.00
_cell.angle_beta   90.00
_cell.angle_gamma   90.00
#
_symmetry.space_group_name_H-M   'P 1'
#
loop_
_entity.id
_entity.type
_entity.pdbx_description
1 polymer ?
#
loop_
_entity_poly.entity_id
_entity_poly.type
_entity_poly.pdbx_seq_one_letter_code
_entity_poly.pdbx_strand_id
1 'polypeptide(L)'
;MEHSDALQNARAAVLRRVAKTKIVCSHLEHVFEAMKISKHTALADLDLEKLRIKLSSLDLEGNSHGDNSAFFRALSKSELPEIEWEEVEFSEWTEGYSDEPRRIDNTLQSLSNQLWGAWLRYNKKQPWIQRKCYKEVPSIGTGEYTPDVPYEWQTHGDVEATSLAIPHCSFRVIHYADPGEPLRRSEVLPIVAYMRWRMIQFDYIEHYIFPVLVVSIFRSKVRLLQAYHDGEHLRISKSKFYDLTENISGIYELLIQWIHGIPCGDTEAPLHIKGEDLDDSTIKRIENILKEIFQLA
;
A
#
# COMPACT_ATOMS: atom_id res chain seq x y z
N MET A 1 32.68 26.20 -5.46
CA MET A 1 31.99 26.23 -6.76
C MET A 1 31.11 24.98 -6.89
N GLU A 2 31.68 23.78 -6.80
CA GLU A 2 30.94 22.50 -6.82
C GLU A 2 29.80 22.37 -5.79
N HIS A 3 30.00 22.84 -4.54
CA HIS A 3 28.94 22.83 -3.51
C HIS A 3 27.72 23.71 -3.85
N SER A 4 27.94 24.82 -4.57
CA SER A 4 26.87 25.74 -4.96
C SER A 4 26.01 25.14 -6.08
N ASP A 5 26.66 24.45 -7.02
CA ASP A 5 25.99 23.80 -8.15
C ASP A 5 25.18 22.57 -7.70
N ALA A 6 25.71 21.79 -6.75
CA ALA A 6 25.01 20.65 -6.14
C ALA A 6 23.72 21.09 -5.42
N LEU A 7 23.79 22.14 -4.61
CA LEU A 7 22.63 22.68 -3.90
C LEU A 7 21.57 23.23 -4.87
N GLN A 8 22.00 23.93 -5.93
CA GLN A 8 21.08 24.46 -6.93
C GLN A 8 20.37 23.34 -7.71
N ASN A 9 21.09 22.27 -8.06
CA ASN A 9 20.52 21.09 -8.71
C ASN A 9 19.53 20.36 -7.80
N ALA A 10 19.88 20.14 -6.53
CA ALA A 10 18.99 19.54 -5.54
C ALA A 10 17.72 20.38 -5.35
N ARG A 11 17.86 21.70 -5.24
CA ARG A 11 16.71 22.63 -5.16
C ARG A 11 15.79 22.49 -6.36
N ALA A 12 16.33 22.49 -7.58
CA ALA A 12 15.53 22.37 -8.79
C ALA A 12 14.82 21.00 -8.89
N ALA A 13 15.49 19.91 -8.48
CA ALA A 13 14.91 18.58 -8.45
C ALA A 13 13.76 18.48 -7.44
N VAL A 14 13.96 18.97 -6.22
CA VAL A 14 12.95 18.95 -5.15
C VAL A 14 11.73 19.78 -5.52
N LEU A 15 11.92 21.01 -6.03
CA LEU A 15 10.80 21.84 -6.48
C LEU A 15 10.00 21.17 -7.60
N ARG A 16 10.68 20.57 -8.59
CA ARG A 16 10.04 19.83 -9.67
C ARG A 16 9.25 18.63 -9.14
N ARG A 17 9.81 17.91 -8.17
CA ARG A 17 9.15 16.78 -7.54
C ARG A 17 7.88 17.23 -6.83
N VAL A 18 8.00 18.19 -5.93
CA VAL A 18 6.87 18.69 -5.13
C VAL A 18 5.75 19.23 -6.02
N ALA A 19 6.09 19.98 -7.08
CA ALA A 19 5.12 20.49 -8.05
C ALA A 19 4.31 19.38 -8.74
N LYS A 20 4.92 18.23 -9.05
CA LYS A 20 4.20 17.10 -9.66
C LYS A 20 3.42 16.29 -8.63
N THR A 21 4.02 15.99 -7.48
CA THR A 21 3.36 15.19 -6.44
C THR A 21 2.22 15.93 -5.76
N LYS A 22 2.17 17.27 -5.81
CA LYS A 22 1.04 18.05 -5.27
C LYS A 22 -0.24 17.86 -6.08
N ILE A 23 -0.14 17.68 -7.40
CA ILE A 23 -1.27 17.30 -8.27
C ILE A 23 -1.80 15.93 -7.85
N VAL A 24 -0.89 14.97 -7.66
CA VAL A 24 -1.26 13.62 -7.22
C VAL A 24 -1.89 13.63 -5.83
N CYS A 25 -1.29 14.33 -4.87
CA CYS A 25 -1.87 14.51 -3.53
C CYS A 25 -3.29 15.08 -3.59
N SER A 26 -3.51 16.09 -4.44
CA SER A 26 -4.82 16.72 -4.60
C SER A 26 -5.84 15.74 -5.19
N HIS A 27 -5.43 14.90 -6.15
CA HIS A 27 -6.30 13.87 -6.68
C HIS A 27 -6.63 12.78 -5.66
N LEU A 28 -5.63 12.28 -4.92
CA LEU A 28 -5.84 11.30 -3.84
C LEU A 28 -6.77 11.84 -2.76
N GLU A 29 -6.65 13.12 -2.39
CA GLU A 29 -7.56 13.78 -1.46
C GLU A 29 -8.98 13.87 -2.02
N HIS A 30 -9.12 14.24 -3.30
CA HIS A 30 -10.43 14.26 -3.96
C HIS A 30 -11.11 12.88 -3.92
N VAL A 31 -10.35 11.82 -4.22
CA VAL A 31 -10.86 10.43 -4.12
C VAL A 31 -11.26 10.10 -2.69
N PHE A 32 -10.41 10.45 -1.71
CA PHE A 32 -10.70 10.20 -0.29
C PHE A 32 -11.99 10.89 0.16
N GLU A 33 -12.14 12.19 -0.09
CA GLU A 33 -13.32 12.96 0.30
C GLU A 33 -14.59 12.51 -0.43
N ALA A 34 -14.50 12.25 -1.74
CA ALA A 34 -15.63 11.73 -2.50
C ALA A 34 -16.07 10.36 -1.97
N MET A 35 -15.11 9.49 -1.63
CA MET A 35 -15.40 8.23 -0.96
C MET A 35 -16.01 8.45 0.41
N LYS A 36 -15.49 9.37 1.24
CA LYS A 36 -16.01 9.63 2.59
C LYS A 36 -17.49 10.05 2.56
N ILE A 37 -17.87 10.88 1.60
CA ILE A 37 -19.24 11.40 1.43
C ILE A 37 -20.18 10.36 0.81
N SER A 38 -19.67 9.46 -0.04
CA SER A 38 -20.49 8.47 -0.75
C SER A 38 -21.15 7.47 0.20
N LYS A 39 -22.47 7.24 0.05
CA LYS A 39 -23.17 6.19 0.80
C LYS A 39 -22.98 4.79 0.20
N HIS A 40 -22.36 4.69 -0.98
CA HIS A 40 -22.17 3.42 -1.68
C HIS A 40 -20.99 2.64 -1.08
N THR A 41 -21.17 1.32 -0.95
CA THR A 41 -20.16 0.41 -0.40
C THR A 41 -19.21 -0.14 -1.46
N ALA A 42 -19.71 -0.27 -2.68
CA ALA A 42 -19.02 -0.73 -3.87
C ALA A 42 -19.02 0.40 -4.90
N LEU A 43 -17.91 0.54 -5.63
CA LEU A 43 -17.77 1.50 -6.72
C LEU A 43 -18.33 0.87 -8.00
N ALA A 44 -19.23 1.61 -8.66
CA ALA A 44 -19.68 1.29 -10.02
C ALA A 44 -18.70 1.87 -11.06
N ASP A 45 -18.84 1.47 -12.33
CA ASP A 45 -18.00 1.96 -13.41
C ASP A 45 -18.01 3.48 -13.55
N LEU A 46 -19.18 4.11 -13.32
CA LEU A 46 -19.31 5.56 -13.32
C LEU A 46 -18.52 6.22 -12.18
N ASP A 47 -18.44 5.58 -11.01
CA ASP A 47 -17.63 6.08 -9.90
C ASP A 47 -16.14 5.99 -10.24
N LEU A 48 -15.72 4.87 -10.85
CA LEU A 48 -14.33 4.67 -11.28
C LEU A 48 -13.91 5.71 -12.32
N GLU A 49 -14.75 5.99 -13.32
CA GLU A 49 -14.49 7.02 -14.33
C GLU A 49 -14.41 8.42 -13.70
N LYS A 50 -15.40 8.78 -12.88
CA LYS A 50 -15.46 10.09 -12.21
C LYS A 50 -14.25 10.35 -11.31
N LEU A 51 -13.78 9.30 -10.63
CA LEU A 51 -12.65 9.35 -9.70
C LEU A 51 -11.31 9.02 -10.36
N ARG A 52 -11.29 8.85 -11.70
CA ARG A 52 -10.09 8.49 -12.49
C ARG A 52 -9.34 7.30 -11.90
N ILE A 53 -10.09 6.29 -11.47
CA ILE A 53 -9.57 5.02 -10.98
C ILE A 53 -9.57 4.03 -12.15
N LYS A 54 -8.40 3.49 -12.49
CA LYS A 54 -8.26 2.45 -13.51
C LYS A 54 -8.05 1.09 -12.85
N LEU A 55 -8.91 0.13 -13.20
CA LEU A 55 -8.81 -1.24 -12.74
C LEU A 55 -8.10 -2.14 -13.75
N SER A 56 -7.33 -3.07 -13.22
CA SER A 56 -6.69 -4.15 -13.97
C SER A 56 -6.78 -5.46 -13.17
N SER A 57 -6.56 -6.59 -13.84
CA SER A 57 -6.41 -7.88 -13.17
C SER A 57 -5.00 -8.01 -12.58
N LEU A 58 -4.90 -8.68 -11.43
CA LEU A 58 -3.65 -9.10 -10.82
C LEU A 58 -3.62 -10.63 -10.79
N ASP A 59 -2.71 -11.21 -11.58
CA ASP A 59 -2.44 -12.64 -11.53
C ASP A 59 -1.37 -12.93 -10.47
N LEU A 60 -1.75 -13.70 -9.45
CA LEU A 60 -0.85 -14.09 -8.38
C LEU A 60 -0.03 -15.36 -8.70
N GLU A 61 -0.48 -16.18 -9.67
CA GLU A 61 0.02 -17.54 -9.90
C GLU A 61 1.11 -17.63 -11.00
N GLY A 62 1.34 -16.57 -11.79
CA GLY A 62 2.58 -16.44 -12.58
C GLY A 62 2.45 -16.21 -14.09
N ASN A 63 1.31 -15.76 -14.62
CA ASN A 63 1.17 -15.38 -16.04
C ASN A 63 1.17 -13.87 -16.28
N SER A 64 1.70 -13.04 -15.37
CA SER A 64 1.84 -11.61 -15.60
C SER A 64 2.91 -11.34 -16.67
N HIS A 65 2.48 -11.41 -17.92
CA HIS A 65 3.20 -10.96 -19.10
C HIS A 65 3.47 -9.45 -18.97
N GLY A 66 4.68 -9.09 -18.57
CA GLY A 66 5.40 -7.93 -19.12
C GLY A 66 4.73 -6.56 -19.02
N ASP A 67 3.84 -6.31 -18.07
CA ASP A 67 3.44 -4.93 -17.81
C ASP A 67 4.58 -4.26 -17.02
N ASN A 68 5.31 -3.35 -17.68
CA ASN A 68 6.43 -2.57 -17.13
C ASN A 68 6.03 -1.67 -15.94
N SER A 69 4.84 -1.86 -15.38
CA SER A 69 4.21 -1.03 -14.37
C SER A 69 3.93 -1.74 -13.04
N ALA A 70 4.43 -2.97 -12.85
CA ALA A 70 4.32 -3.68 -11.58
C ALA A 70 5.32 -3.16 -10.54
N PHE A 71 4.84 -2.96 -9.31
CA PHE A 71 5.64 -2.49 -8.18
C PHE A 71 5.86 -3.54 -7.09
N PHE A 72 5.15 -4.67 -7.16
CA PHE A 72 5.39 -5.81 -6.31
C PHE A 72 5.52 -7.07 -7.14
N ARG A 73 6.40 -7.97 -6.70
CA ARG A 73 6.53 -9.33 -7.23
C ARG A 73 6.50 -10.33 -6.08
N ALA A 74 5.84 -11.46 -6.28
CA ALA A 74 5.89 -12.56 -5.32
C ALA A 74 7.34 -12.99 -5.03
N LEU A 75 7.63 -13.24 -3.76
CA LEU A 75 8.86 -13.91 -3.34
C LEU A 75 8.84 -15.35 -3.85
N SER A 76 9.95 -15.85 -4.38
CA SER A 76 9.99 -17.23 -4.85
C SER A 76 9.85 -18.23 -3.69
N LYS A 77 9.28 -19.41 -3.95
CA LYS A 77 9.19 -20.47 -2.93
C LYS A 77 10.56 -20.83 -2.34
N SER A 78 11.62 -20.80 -3.15
CA SER A 78 12.99 -21.05 -2.70
C SER A 78 13.55 -19.98 -1.77
N GLU A 79 12.98 -18.77 -1.78
CA GLU A 79 13.41 -17.68 -0.91
C GLU A 79 12.63 -17.62 0.41
N LEU A 80 11.48 -18.31 0.48
CA LEU A 80 10.74 -18.52 1.71
C LEU A 80 11.44 -19.59 2.57
N PRO A 81 11.64 -19.31 3.87
CA PRO A 81 11.89 -20.37 4.85
C PRO A 81 10.80 -21.44 4.76
N GLU A 82 11.19 -22.68 5.01
CA GLU A 82 10.25 -23.79 5.12
C GLU A 82 9.23 -23.49 6.23
N ILE A 83 7.94 -23.67 5.90
CA ILE A 83 6.83 -23.48 6.83
C ILE A 83 6.40 -24.86 7.29
N GLU A 84 6.53 -25.12 8.58
CA GLU A 84 6.04 -26.35 9.21
C GLU A 84 4.52 -26.25 9.39
N TRP A 85 3.77 -26.58 8.33
CA TRP A 85 2.32 -26.43 8.31
C TRP A 85 1.58 -27.25 9.38
N GLU A 86 2.21 -28.29 9.91
CA GLU A 86 1.70 -29.09 11.04
C GLU A 86 1.73 -28.32 12.37
N GLU A 87 2.62 -27.33 12.51
CA GLU A 87 2.73 -26.46 13.69
C GLU A 87 1.91 -25.16 13.56
N VAL A 88 1.30 -24.92 12.39
CA VAL A 88 0.48 -23.71 12.18
C VAL A 88 -0.86 -23.87 12.89
N GLU A 89 -1.02 -23.16 14.00
CA GLU A 89 -2.30 -23.07 14.72
C GLU A 89 -3.32 -22.26 13.91
N PHE A 90 -4.16 -22.95 13.15
CA PHE A 90 -5.36 -22.36 12.58
C PHE A 90 -6.39 -22.17 13.69
N SER A 91 -6.87 -20.94 13.90
CA SER A 91 -7.90 -20.71 14.93
C SER A 91 -9.17 -21.48 14.59
N GLU A 92 -9.70 -22.24 15.55
CA GLU A 92 -11.08 -22.71 15.49
C GLU A 92 -12.01 -21.50 15.38
N TRP A 93 -13.01 -21.58 14.51
CA TRP A 93 -13.96 -20.50 14.29
C TRP A 93 -15.36 -21.05 14.16
N THR A 94 -16.32 -20.24 14.60
CA THR A 94 -17.74 -20.47 14.34
C THR A 94 -18.17 -19.56 13.20
N GLU A 95 -19.07 -20.05 12.34
CA GLU A 95 -19.61 -19.23 11.27
C GLU A 95 -20.20 -17.93 11.83
N GLY A 96 -19.68 -16.81 11.34
CA GLY A 96 -19.88 -15.53 12.02
C GLY A 96 -19.17 -14.38 11.32
N TYR A 97 -19.82 -13.22 11.34
CA TYR A 97 -19.40 -12.05 10.59
C TYR A 97 -18.06 -11.48 11.04
N SER A 98 -17.72 -11.59 12.33
CA SER A 98 -16.50 -11.01 12.91
C SER A 98 -15.31 -11.95 12.99
N ASP A 99 -15.56 -13.24 13.16
CA ASP A 99 -14.52 -14.20 13.56
C ASP A 99 -13.78 -14.75 12.33
N GLU A 100 -14.48 -14.88 11.21
CA GLU A 100 -13.94 -15.31 9.92
C GLU A 100 -12.73 -14.49 9.45
N PRO A 101 -12.84 -13.16 9.27
CA PRO A 101 -11.70 -12.39 8.77
C PRO A 101 -10.58 -12.26 9.81
N ARG A 102 -10.91 -12.29 11.11
CA ARG A 102 -9.93 -12.24 12.20
C ARG A 102 -9.06 -13.50 12.24
N ARG A 103 -9.66 -14.69 12.03
CA ARG A 103 -8.90 -15.95 11.92
C ARG A 103 -7.86 -15.86 10.81
N ILE A 104 -8.24 -15.36 9.64
CA ILE A 104 -7.32 -15.22 8.50
C ILE A 104 -6.21 -14.22 8.83
N ASP A 105 -6.54 -13.05 9.40
CA ASP A 105 -5.56 -12.05 9.82
C ASP A 105 -4.56 -12.60 10.84
N ASN A 106 -5.04 -13.29 11.88
CA ASN A 106 -4.21 -13.93 12.89
C ASN A 106 -3.31 -15.00 12.28
N THR A 107 -3.83 -15.82 11.36
CA THR A 107 -3.03 -16.85 10.67
C THR A 107 -1.91 -16.21 9.85
N LEU A 108 -2.22 -15.17 9.05
CA LEU A 108 -1.22 -14.42 8.28
C LEU A 108 -0.17 -13.74 9.18
N GLN A 109 -0.60 -13.23 10.34
CA GLN A 109 0.31 -12.64 11.32
C GLN A 109 1.23 -13.69 11.94
N SER A 110 0.69 -14.86 12.32
CA SER A 110 1.47 -15.98 12.85
C SER A 110 2.52 -16.44 11.85
N LEU A 111 2.12 -16.68 10.59
CA LEU A 111 3.04 -17.04 9.51
C LEU A 111 4.12 -15.96 9.29
N SER A 112 3.75 -14.68 9.28
CA SER A 112 4.73 -13.59 9.16
C SER A 112 5.73 -13.58 10.31
N ASN A 113 5.28 -13.83 11.55
CA ASN A 113 6.15 -13.93 12.72
C ASN A 113 7.13 -15.10 12.61
N GLN A 114 6.66 -16.27 12.14
CA GLN A 114 7.51 -17.44 11.92
C GLN A 114 8.61 -17.15 10.87
N LEU A 115 8.25 -16.49 9.77
CA LEU A 115 9.19 -16.11 8.72
C LEU A 115 10.23 -15.12 9.23
N TRP A 116 9.82 -14.08 9.96
CA TRP A 116 10.77 -13.15 10.58
C TRP A 116 11.70 -13.86 11.57
N GLY A 117 11.17 -14.77 12.40
CA GLY A 117 11.97 -15.59 13.30
C GLY A 117 13.00 -16.44 12.54
N ALA A 118 12.60 -17.09 11.44
CA ALA A 118 13.51 -17.84 10.58
C ALA A 118 14.58 -16.95 9.94
N TRP A 119 14.19 -15.83 9.33
CA TRP A 119 15.15 -14.90 8.71
C TRP A 119 16.14 -14.32 9.72
N LEU A 120 15.69 -14.01 10.94
CA LEU A 120 16.57 -13.57 12.01
C LEU A 120 17.57 -14.67 12.40
N ARG A 121 17.12 -15.91 12.57
CA ARG A 121 17.99 -17.06 12.89
C ARG A 121 19.07 -17.30 11.83
N TYR A 122 18.74 -17.11 10.55
CA TYR A 122 19.66 -17.29 9.43
C TYR A 122 20.40 -16.00 9.01
N ASN A 123 20.25 -14.91 9.76
CA ASN A 123 20.82 -13.59 9.43
C ASN A 123 20.49 -13.12 7.99
N LYS A 124 19.31 -13.52 7.48
CA LYS A 124 18.84 -13.12 6.16
C LYS A 124 18.20 -11.74 6.28
N LYS A 125 18.85 -10.73 5.70
CA LYS A 125 18.31 -9.38 5.66
C LYS A 125 17.05 -9.35 4.80
N GLN A 126 16.00 -8.72 5.32
CA GLN A 126 14.76 -8.49 4.60
C GLN A 126 14.55 -6.99 4.42
N PRO A 127 13.96 -6.57 3.29
CA PRO A 127 13.66 -5.16 3.08
C PRO A 127 12.49 -4.70 3.94
N TRP A 128 11.74 -5.61 4.55
CA TRP A 128 10.48 -5.34 5.24
C TRP A 128 10.63 -5.32 6.76
N ILE A 129 9.90 -4.42 7.40
CA ILE A 129 9.74 -4.35 8.86
C ILE A 129 8.26 -4.16 9.21
N GLN A 130 7.80 -4.84 10.26
CA GLN A 130 6.47 -4.59 10.81
C GLN A 130 6.47 -3.26 11.55
N ARG A 131 5.88 -2.25 10.92
CA ARG A 131 5.74 -0.91 11.47
C ARG A 131 4.62 -0.22 10.73
N LYS A 132 3.92 0.67 11.44
CA LYS A 132 2.93 1.55 10.81
C LYS A 132 3.56 2.28 9.64
N CYS A 133 2.91 2.21 8.49
CA CYS A 133 3.38 2.89 7.27
C CYS A 133 3.18 4.42 7.35
N TYR A 134 2.75 4.89 8.52
CA TYR A 134 2.47 6.26 8.86
C TYR A 134 2.98 6.61 10.27
N LYS A 135 3.23 7.89 10.51
CA LYS A 135 3.51 8.43 11.86
C LYS A 135 2.18 8.97 12.39
N GLU A 136 1.83 8.64 13.64
CA GLU A 136 0.48 8.77 14.19
C GLU A 136 -0.20 10.11 13.88
N VAL A 137 -1.20 10.06 13.00
CA VAL A 137 -2.21 11.11 12.82
C VAL A 137 -3.57 10.41 12.80
N PRO A 138 -4.50 10.76 13.72
CA PRO A 138 -5.77 10.05 13.87
C PRO A 138 -6.70 10.16 12.64
N SER A 139 -6.38 10.98 11.63
CA SER A 139 -7.16 11.16 10.41
C SER A 139 -6.82 10.19 9.27
N ILE A 140 -5.86 9.28 9.46
CA ILE A 140 -5.47 8.33 8.42
C ILE A 140 -6.61 7.33 8.28
N GLY A 141 -7.15 7.16 7.07
CA GLY A 141 -8.27 6.28 6.74
C GLY A 141 -8.02 4.81 7.06
N THR A 142 -7.94 4.49 8.34
CA THR A 142 -7.52 3.22 8.92
C THR A 142 -8.69 2.37 9.41
N GLY A 143 -9.89 2.92 9.38
CA GLY A 143 -11.11 2.19 9.67
C GLY A 143 -12.33 3.08 9.67
N GLU A 144 -13.48 2.42 9.61
CA GLU A 144 -14.78 3.03 9.83
C GLU A 144 -15.60 2.13 10.74
N TYR A 145 -16.34 2.75 11.66
CA TYR A 145 -17.14 2.07 12.68
C TYR A 145 -18.57 2.60 12.64
N THR A 146 -19.54 1.73 12.94
CA THR A 146 -20.98 2.06 12.94
C THR A 146 -21.31 3.13 14.00
N PRO A 147 -22.42 3.90 13.87
CA PRO A 147 -23.61 3.69 13.01
C PRO A 147 -23.64 4.44 11.67
N ASP A 148 -22.77 5.44 11.45
CA ASP A 148 -22.92 6.37 10.30
C ASP A 148 -22.28 5.90 8.99
N VAL A 149 -21.74 4.68 8.99
CA VAL A 149 -21.04 4.08 7.86
C VAL A 149 -21.72 2.78 7.45
N PRO A 150 -21.62 2.38 6.17
CA PRO A 150 -22.39 1.25 5.68
C PRO A 150 -22.02 -0.12 6.29
N TYR A 151 -20.76 -0.27 6.71
CA TYR A 151 -20.23 -1.44 7.40
C TYR A 151 -18.90 -1.11 8.05
N GLU A 152 -18.49 -1.94 9.01
CA GLU A 152 -17.24 -1.76 9.74
C GLU A 152 -16.05 -2.33 8.95
N TRP A 153 -14.90 -1.67 9.05
CA TRP A 153 -13.65 -2.18 8.50
C TRP A 153 -12.45 -1.53 9.18
N GLN A 154 -11.30 -2.18 9.14
CA GLN A 154 -10.07 -1.67 9.76
C GLN A 154 -8.79 -2.21 9.12
N THR A 155 -7.73 -1.39 9.09
CA THR A 155 -6.40 -1.75 8.60
C THR A 155 -5.56 -2.43 9.69
N HIS A 156 -4.87 -3.49 9.34
CA HIS A 156 -4.08 -4.35 10.21
C HIS A 156 -2.71 -4.65 9.59
N GLY A 157 -1.76 -5.02 10.46
CA GLY A 157 -0.53 -5.69 10.02
C GLY A 157 0.31 -4.90 9.03
N ASP A 158 0.41 -3.59 9.21
CA ASP A 158 1.26 -2.70 8.42
C ASP A 158 2.70 -3.23 8.32
N VAL A 159 3.22 -3.23 7.10
CA VAL A 159 4.61 -3.56 6.79
C VAL A 159 5.16 -2.48 5.87
N GLU A 160 6.26 -1.87 6.28
CA GLU A 160 6.99 -0.92 5.44
C GLU A 160 8.42 -1.37 5.17
N ALA A 161 9.06 -0.72 4.20
CA ALA A 161 10.46 -1.00 3.93
C ALA A 161 11.39 -0.38 4.98
N THR A 162 12.51 -1.04 5.28
CA THR A 162 13.54 -0.55 6.19
C THR A 162 14.40 0.57 5.59
N SER A 163 14.37 0.71 4.26
CA SER A 163 15.14 1.71 3.52
C SER A 163 14.20 2.77 2.93
N LEU A 164 14.58 4.04 3.05
CA LEU A 164 13.84 5.15 2.45
C LEU A 164 13.85 5.11 0.92
N ALA A 165 14.82 4.43 0.30
CA ALA A 165 14.87 4.18 -1.14
C ALA A 165 13.75 3.25 -1.66
N ILE A 166 12.92 2.70 -0.75
CA ILE A 166 11.82 1.80 -1.09
C ILE A 166 10.52 2.42 -0.53
N PRO A 167 9.78 3.20 -1.35
CA PRO A 167 8.56 3.89 -0.90
C PRO A 167 7.33 2.96 -0.87
N HIS A 168 7.56 1.65 -0.91
CA HIS A 168 6.52 0.63 -0.88
C HIS A 168 6.02 0.40 0.55
N CYS A 169 4.74 0.12 0.67
CA CYS A 169 4.16 -0.38 1.90
C CYS A 169 3.08 -1.43 1.62
N SER A 170 2.79 -2.25 2.62
CA SER A 170 1.65 -3.15 2.58
C SER A 170 0.88 -3.16 3.89
N PHE A 171 -0.38 -3.52 3.80
CA PHE A 171 -1.23 -3.72 4.97
C PHE A 171 -2.36 -4.69 4.63
N ARG A 172 -3.07 -5.12 5.66
CA ARG A 172 -4.27 -5.95 5.54
C ARG A 172 -5.48 -5.11 5.88
N VAL A 173 -6.62 -5.40 5.27
CA VAL A 173 -7.89 -4.78 5.64
C VAL A 173 -8.87 -5.88 5.98
N ILE A 174 -9.41 -5.79 7.19
CA ILE A 174 -10.52 -6.64 7.63
C ILE A 174 -11.81 -5.90 7.30
N HIS A 175 -12.68 -6.57 6.57
CA HIS A 175 -13.99 -6.08 6.20
C HIS A 175 -15.06 -6.92 6.89
N TYR A 176 -15.89 -6.25 7.68
CA TYR A 176 -17.12 -6.84 8.20
C TYR A 176 -18.20 -6.61 7.14
N ALA A 177 -18.09 -7.31 6.00
CA ALA A 177 -18.98 -7.22 4.84
C ALA A 177 -18.91 -8.49 3.99
N ASP A 178 -19.96 -8.77 3.20
CA ASP A 178 -19.92 -9.88 2.26
C ASP A 178 -18.96 -9.59 1.08
N PRO A 179 -18.21 -10.62 0.64
CA PRO A 179 -17.29 -10.49 -0.49
C PRO A 179 -18.07 -10.15 -1.76
N GLY A 180 -17.50 -9.25 -2.57
CA GLY A 180 -18.10 -8.83 -3.83
C GLY A 180 -17.03 -8.43 -4.83
N GLU A 181 -17.25 -8.76 -6.11
CA GLU A 181 -16.29 -8.51 -7.18
C GLU A 181 -15.93 -7.02 -7.38
N PRO A 182 -16.88 -6.06 -7.27
CA PRO A 182 -16.55 -4.64 -7.36
C PRO A 182 -15.53 -4.19 -6.32
N LEU A 183 -14.81 -3.10 -6.62
CA LEU A 183 -13.92 -2.47 -5.65
C LEU A 183 -14.75 -1.83 -4.54
N ARG A 184 -14.33 -2.00 -3.28
CA ARG A 184 -15.05 -1.49 -2.11
C ARG A 184 -14.42 -0.21 -1.59
N ARG A 185 -15.26 0.65 -1.00
CA ARG A 185 -14.83 1.88 -0.32
C ARG A 185 -13.73 1.62 0.73
N SER A 186 -13.88 0.55 1.50
CA SER A 186 -12.93 0.12 2.53
C SER A 186 -11.57 -0.35 1.99
N GLU A 187 -11.47 -0.64 0.69
CA GLU A 187 -10.19 -0.90 0.04
C GLU A 187 -9.57 0.41 -0.46
N VAL A 188 -10.38 1.31 -1.04
CA VAL A 188 -9.90 2.57 -1.63
C VAL A 188 -9.44 3.58 -0.56
N LEU A 189 -10.22 3.78 0.49
CA LEU A 189 -9.92 4.76 1.54
C LEU A 189 -8.52 4.58 2.16
N PRO A 190 -8.12 3.38 2.62
CA PRO A 190 -6.78 3.20 3.15
C PRO A 190 -5.70 3.31 2.06
N ILE A 191 -5.95 2.84 0.83
CA ILE A 191 -5.00 2.99 -0.29
C ILE A 191 -4.62 4.46 -0.49
N VAL A 192 -5.60 5.33 -0.69
CA VAL A 192 -5.32 6.75 -0.98
C VAL A 192 -4.76 7.48 0.24
N ALA A 193 -5.19 7.12 1.45
CA ALA A 193 -4.69 7.72 2.68
C ALA A 193 -3.20 7.38 2.89
N TYR A 194 -2.80 6.12 2.73
CA TYR A 194 -1.41 5.68 2.91
C TYR A 194 -0.51 6.28 1.83
N MET A 195 -0.94 6.26 0.57
CA MET A 195 -0.19 6.88 -0.53
C MET A 195 0.07 8.36 -0.28
N ARG A 196 -0.98 9.11 0.05
CA ARG A 196 -0.89 10.54 0.32
C ARG A 196 0.04 10.81 1.51
N TRP A 197 -0.14 10.07 2.60
CA TRP A 197 0.68 10.23 3.80
C TRP A 197 2.17 10.02 3.53
N ARG A 198 2.55 8.99 2.77
CA ARG A 198 3.95 8.75 2.44
C ARG A 198 4.50 9.81 1.47
N MET A 199 3.69 10.24 0.51
CA MET A 199 4.08 11.23 -0.49
C MET A 199 4.47 12.60 0.09
N ILE A 200 3.78 13.02 1.16
CA ILE A 200 4.04 14.30 1.83
C ILE A 200 5.24 14.28 2.78
N GLN A 201 5.79 13.10 3.09
CA GLN A 201 6.98 12.99 3.92
C GLN A 201 8.23 13.36 3.12
N PHE A 202 9.02 14.27 3.68
CA PHE A 202 10.28 14.71 3.05
C PHE A 202 11.32 13.58 3.00
N ASP A 203 11.22 12.59 3.90
CA ASP A 203 12.06 11.38 3.91
C ASP A 203 12.02 10.61 2.57
N TYR A 204 10.95 10.77 1.77
CA TYR A 204 10.77 10.13 0.46
C TYR A 204 10.84 11.11 -0.72
N ILE A 205 11.61 12.20 -0.58
CA ILE A 205 11.62 13.28 -1.58
C ILE A 205 12.14 12.83 -2.97
N GLU A 206 12.91 11.76 -3.02
CA GLU A 206 13.43 11.17 -4.27
C GLU A 206 12.35 10.45 -5.07
N HIS A 207 11.26 10.04 -4.43
CA HIS A 207 10.20 9.25 -5.04
C HIS A 207 9.02 10.08 -5.52
N TYR A 208 8.50 9.71 -6.69
CA TYR A 208 7.27 10.22 -7.30
C TYR A 208 6.09 9.26 -7.14
N ILE A 209 6.36 7.96 -7.02
CA ILE A 209 5.36 6.90 -6.93
C ILE A 209 5.47 6.21 -5.57
N PHE A 210 4.32 5.93 -4.96
CA PHE A 210 4.20 5.34 -3.62
C PHE A 210 3.32 4.09 -3.68
N PRO A 211 3.88 2.94 -4.07
CA PRO A 211 3.09 1.73 -4.27
C PRO A 211 2.57 1.14 -2.97
N VAL A 212 1.34 0.64 -3.01
CA VAL A 212 0.67 0.00 -1.88
C VAL A 212 0.19 -1.39 -2.28
N LEU A 213 0.51 -2.39 -1.45
CA LEU A 213 -0.07 -3.72 -1.54
C LEU A 213 -1.10 -3.92 -0.42
N VAL A 214 -2.30 -4.37 -0.76
CA VAL A 214 -3.37 -4.60 0.21
C VAL A 214 -3.82 -6.05 0.17
N VAL A 215 -3.86 -6.69 1.33
CA VAL A 215 -4.57 -7.96 1.51
C VAL A 215 -5.95 -7.66 2.06
N SER A 216 -6.96 -7.77 1.20
CA SER A 216 -8.34 -7.46 1.54
C SER A 216 -9.09 -8.73 1.94
N ILE A 217 -9.56 -8.78 3.20
CA ILE A 217 -10.15 -9.95 3.84
C ILE A 217 -11.63 -9.71 4.12
N PHE A 218 -12.50 -10.33 3.32
CA PHE A 218 -13.96 -10.30 3.48
C PHE A 218 -14.44 -11.67 3.95
N ARG A 219 -14.90 -11.77 5.20
CA ARG A 219 -15.30 -13.08 5.76
C ARG A 219 -14.15 -14.10 5.57
N SER A 220 -14.43 -15.29 5.06
CA SER A 220 -13.42 -16.31 4.72
C SER A 220 -12.80 -16.16 3.33
N LYS A 221 -12.99 -15.03 2.64
CA LYS A 221 -12.42 -14.78 1.29
C LYS A 221 -11.41 -13.65 1.31
N VAL A 222 -10.35 -13.82 0.53
CA VAL A 222 -9.26 -12.87 0.45
C VAL A 222 -8.93 -12.53 -0.99
N ARG A 223 -8.58 -11.28 -1.26
CA ARG A 223 -7.95 -10.87 -2.53
C ARG A 223 -6.81 -9.90 -2.28
N LEU A 224 -5.88 -9.84 -3.23
CA LEU A 224 -4.81 -8.86 -3.22
C LEU A 224 -5.13 -7.70 -4.14
N LEU A 225 -4.75 -6.51 -3.70
CA LEU A 225 -4.74 -5.31 -4.51
C LEU A 225 -3.31 -4.77 -4.56
N GLN A 226 -2.86 -4.39 -5.75
CA GLN A 226 -1.72 -3.51 -5.92
C GLN A 226 -2.20 -2.18 -6.43
N ALA A 227 -1.73 -1.10 -5.80
CA ALA A 227 -2.13 0.23 -6.19
C ALA A 227 -0.93 1.15 -6.31
N TYR A 228 -0.99 2.07 -7.27
CA TYR A 228 -0.08 3.19 -7.42
C TYR A 228 -0.76 4.31 -8.21
N HIS A 229 -0.16 5.51 -8.22
CA HIS A 229 -0.67 6.63 -9.00
C HIS A 229 0.31 7.00 -10.12
N ASP A 230 -0.16 7.03 -11.37
CA ASP A 230 0.71 7.26 -12.55
C ASP A 230 0.88 8.75 -12.93
N GLY A 231 0.20 9.63 -12.20
CA GLY A 231 0.17 11.08 -12.41
C GLY A 231 -1.17 11.57 -12.94
N GLU A 232 -1.93 10.70 -13.59
CA GLU A 232 -3.25 11.01 -14.15
C GLU A 232 -4.37 10.19 -13.50
N HIS A 233 -4.09 8.91 -13.21
CA HIS A 233 -5.04 7.93 -12.69
C HIS A 233 -4.49 7.25 -11.44
N LEU A 234 -5.41 6.92 -10.51
CA LEU A 234 -5.14 5.92 -9.48
C LEU A 234 -5.33 4.54 -10.11
N ARG A 235 -4.25 3.76 -10.20
CA ARG A 235 -4.29 2.42 -10.78
C ARG A 235 -4.39 1.39 -9.68
N ILE A 236 -5.34 0.48 -9.80
CA ILE A 236 -5.57 -0.60 -8.85
C ILE A 236 -5.72 -1.91 -9.62
N SER A 237 -4.72 -2.79 -9.48
CA SER A 237 -4.80 -4.16 -9.96
C SER A 237 -5.35 -5.05 -8.86
N LYS A 238 -6.39 -5.84 -9.17
CA LYS A 238 -7.04 -6.73 -8.19
C LYS A 238 -6.98 -8.19 -8.61
N SER A 239 -6.70 -9.08 -7.67
CA SER A 239 -6.79 -10.52 -7.91
C SER A 239 -8.23 -11.00 -7.85
N LYS A 240 -8.47 -12.23 -8.33
CA LYS A 240 -9.66 -12.99 -7.92
C LYS A 240 -9.71 -13.16 -6.40
N PHE A 241 -10.88 -13.48 -5.88
CA PHE A 241 -11.01 -13.97 -4.51
C PHE A 241 -10.48 -15.41 -4.39
N TYR A 242 -9.74 -15.64 -3.32
CA TYR A 242 -9.33 -16.95 -2.84
C TYR A 242 -10.16 -17.30 -1.62
N ASP A 243 -10.65 -18.54 -1.58
CA ASP A 243 -11.49 -19.03 -0.49
C ASP A 243 -10.62 -19.74 0.55
N LEU A 244 -10.67 -19.25 1.79
CA LEU A 244 -9.93 -19.76 2.95
C LEU A 244 -10.86 -20.35 4.01
N THR A 245 -12.08 -20.74 3.62
CA THR A 245 -13.01 -21.47 4.50
C THR A 245 -12.35 -22.76 5.04
N GLU A 246 -11.63 -23.49 4.18
CA GLU A 246 -10.97 -24.77 4.49
C GLU A 246 -9.49 -24.64 4.90
N ASN A 247 -9.01 -23.43 5.23
CA ASN A 247 -7.61 -23.20 5.64
C ASN A 247 -6.54 -23.77 4.67
N ILE A 248 -6.74 -23.58 3.37
CA ILE A 248 -5.84 -24.16 2.35
C ILE A 248 -4.43 -23.55 2.45
N SER A 249 -3.46 -24.34 2.91
CA SER A 249 -2.07 -23.93 3.14
C SER A 249 -1.42 -23.30 1.90
N GLY A 250 -1.65 -23.87 0.72
CA GLY A 250 -1.11 -23.34 -0.55
C GLY A 250 -1.59 -21.91 -0.86
N ILE A 251 -2.78 -21.52 -0.41
CA ILE A 251 -3.28 -20.15 -0.56
C ILE A 251 -2.58 -19.24 0.45
N TYR A 252 -2.43 -19.65 1.71
CA TYR A 252 -1.67 -18.87 2.69
C TYR A 252 -0.21 -18.67 2.28
N GLU A 253 0.44 -19.71 1.75
CA GLU A 253 1.79 -19.64 1.18
C GLU A 253 1.85 -18.59 0.07
N LEU A 254 0.90 -18.62 -0.87
CA LEU A 254 0.80 -17.64 -1.94
C LEU A 254 0.65 -16.21 -1.39
N LEU A 255 -0.25 -15.98 -0.44
CA LEU A 255 -0.46 -14.65 0.15
C LEU A 255 0.82 -14.14 0.84
N ILE A 256 1.51 -15.00 1.56
CA ILE A 256 2.77 -14.69 2.24
C ILE A 256 3.90 -14.35 1.25
N GLN A 257 3.99 -15.06 0.12
CA GLN A 257 4.94 -14.73 -0.95
C GLN A 257 4.74 -13.30 -1.44
N TRP A 258 3.50 -12.82 -1.48
CA TRP A 258 3.19 -11.46 -1.89
C TRP A 258 3.37 -10.43 -0.77
N ILE A 259 2.92 -10.72 0.46
CA ILE A 259 3.07 -9.82 1.63
C ILE A 259 4.54 -9.48 1.86
N HIS A 260 5.42 -10.48 1.76
CA HIS A 260 6.88 -10.32 1.88
C HIS A 260 7.57 -10.32 0.51
N GLY A 261 6.84 -9.94 -0.53
CA GLY A 261 7.30 -9.92 -1.91
C GLY A 261 8.47 -8.95 -2.15
N ILE A 262 9.02 -8.99 -3.35
CA ILE A 262 10.12 -8.13 -3.75
C ILE A 262 9.53 -6.79 -4.23
N PRO A 263 9.88 -5.65 -3.62
CA PRO A 263 9.53 -4.35 -4.16
C PRO A 263 10.28 -4.15 -5.49
N CYS A 264 9.58 -3.69 -6.52
CA CYS A 264 10.12 -3.49 -7.86
C CYS A 264 9.53 -2.25 -8.52
N GLY A 265 9.87 -2.00 -9.79
CA GLY A 265 9.43 -0.81 -10.50
C GLY A 265 10.23 0.45 -10.14
N ASP A 266 10.28 1.40 -11.07
CA ASP A 266 10.96 2.67 -10.87
C ASP A 266 10.00 3.65 -10.20
N THR A 267 10.37 4.08 -8.98
CA THR A 267 9.59 5.03 -8.19
C THR A 267 10.19 6.44 -8.19
N GLU A 268 11.39 6.61 -8.72
CA GLU A 268 12.13 7.88 -8.80
C GLU A 268 11.93 8.58 -10.15
N ALA A 269 11.53 7.83 -11.18
CA ALA A 269 11.14 8.38 -12.48
C ALA A 269 10.10 9.51 -12.34
N PRO A 270 10.38 10.71 -12.87
CA PRO A 270 9.42 11.81 -12.83
C PRO A 270 8.14 11.48 -13.60
N LEU A 271 6.99 11.73 -12.98
CA LEU A 271 5.67 11.55 -13.61
C LEU A 271 5.56 12.34 -14.92
N HIS A 272 4.89 11.78 -15.92
CA HIS A 272 4.65 12.41 -17.23
C HIS A 272 3.51 13.44 -17.20
N ILE A 273 3.51 14.30 -16.19
CA ILE A 273 2.56 15.40 -16.00
C ILE A 273 3.30 16.72 -15.85
N LYS A 274 2.61 17.82 -16.19
CA LYS A 274 3.06 19.16 -15.85
C LYS A 274 2.82 19.38 -14.36
N GLY A 275 3.84 19.83 -13.61
CA GLY A 275 3.67 20.20 -12.21
C GLY A 275 2.87 21.50 -12.06
N GLU A 276 2.29 21.71 -10.88
CA GLU A 276 1.61 22.96 -10.55
C GLU A 276 2.58 24.02 -10.02
N ASP A 277 2.15 25.28 -10.06
CA ASP A 277 2.90 26.39 -9.48
C ASP A 277 2.89 26.27 -7.95
N LEU A 278 4.07 26.35 -7.35
CA LEU A 278 4.23 26.29 -5.90
C LEU A 278 4.11 27.70 -5.32
N ASP A 279 3.36 27.81 -4.22
CA ASP A 279 3.25 29.05 -3.47
C ASP A 279 4.55 29.37 -2.72
N ASP A 280 4.76 30.65 -2.42
CA ASP A 280 5.96 31.15 -1.74
C ASP A 280 6.22 30.46 -0.38
N SER A 281 5.16 30.06 0.32
CA SER A 281 5.28 29.41 1.62
C SER A 281 5.84 27.99 1.50
N THR A 282 5.38 27.24 0.50
CA THR A 282 5.89 25.92 0.15
C THR A 282 7.35 26.00 -0.29
N ILE A 283 7.68 26.97 -1.17
CA ILE A 283 9.07 27.19 -1.63
C ILE A 283 9.98 27.51 -0.43
N LYS A 284 9.58 28.43 0.45
CA LYS A 284 10.36 28.80 1.63
C LYS A 284 10.59 27.61 2.57
N ARG A 285 9.59 26.74 2.75
CA ARG A 285 9.73 25.53 3.56
C ARG A 285 10.76 24.57 2.97
N ILE A 286 10.71 24.34 1.66
CA ILE A 286 11.70 23.51 0.94
C ILE A 286 13.10 24.09 1.10
N GLU A 287 13.25 25.40 0.94
CA GLU A 287 14.55 26.06 1.08
C GLU A 287 15.14 25.93 2.49
N ASN A 288 14.31 26.02 3.53
CA ASN A 288 14.78 25.83 4.90
C ASN A 288 15.26 24.39 5.14
N ILE A 289 14.51 23.38 4.69
CA ILE A 289 14.90 21.98 4.83
C ILE A 289 16.21 21.69 4.08
N LEU A 290 16.35 22.19 2.85
CA LEU A 290 17.58 22.04 2.07
C LEU A 290 18.77 22.71 2.76
N LYS A 291 18.59 23.90 3.35
CA LYS A 291 19.66 24.56 4.12
C LYS A 291 20.09 23.72 5.32
N GLU A 292 19.16 23.14 6.07
CA GLU A 292 19.48 22.29 7.21
C GLU A 292 20.28 21.04 6.78
N ILE A 293 19.83 20.36 5.73
CA ILE A 293 20.50 19.15 5.22
C ILE A 293 21.93 19.46 4.73
N PHE A 294 22.09 20.53 3.94
CA PHE A 294 23.39 20.90 3.38
C PHE A 294 24.31 21.66 4.36
N GLN A 295 23.82 22.11 5.52
CA GLN A 295 24.66 22.60 6.62
C GLN A 295 25.18 21.47 7.51
N LEU A 296 24.51 20.32 7.49
CA LEU A 296 24.89 19.11 8.24
C LEU A 296 25.78 18.15 7.43
N ALA A 297 25.95 18.39 6.13
CA ALA A 297 26.76 17.60 5.18
C ALA A 297 28.11 18.27 4.92
#